data_AF-A0A096A375-F1
#
_entry.id   AF-A0A096A375-F1
#
_cell.length_a   1.000
_cell.length_b   1.000
_cell.length_c   1.000
_cell.angle_alpha   90.00
_cell.angle_beta   90.00
_cell.angle_gamma   90.00
#
_symmetry.space_group_name_H-M   'P 1'
#
loop_
_entity.id
_entity.type
_entity.pdbx_description
1 polymer ?
#
loop_
_entity_poly.entity_id
_entity_poly.type
_entity_poly.pdbx_seq_one_letter_code
_entity_poly.pdbx_strand_id
1 'polypeptide(L)'
;MHQLPRHASALADRYRTTCADDLALISTFHRHPVAARSLHPGALDHTITLPGTDAVTATVRTHRLRVPAGLVRDLSLRYPEYFLLGGNPVYLFTVSIRVGLHDDHPSASTRHAHARAIAEALHNARDTDNIHANGTDPATGALRFSWIGDREGRVFTSPPELFTPRSRAA
;
A
#
# COMPACT_ATOMS: atom_id res chain seq x y z
N MET A 1 -19.23 -12.37 -3.66
CA MET A 1 -18.01 -13.05 -3.20
C MET A 1 -17.06 -13.20 -4.39
N HIS A 2 -16.10 -12.29 -4.55
CA HIS A 2 -14.99 -12.48 -5.50
C HIS A 2 -13.81 -12.98 -4.70
N GLN A 3 -13.46 -14.26 -4.87
CA GLN A 3 -12.22 -14.81 -4.33
C GLN A 3 -11.05 -14.05 -4.95
N LEU A 4 -10.27 -13.34 -4.14
CA LEU A 4 -8.93 -12.93 -4.55
C LEU A 4 -8.12 -14.21 -4.85
N PRO A 5 -7.42 -14.30 -5.99
CA PRO A 5 -6.82 -15.54 -6.43
C PRO A 5 -5.63 -15.91 -5.52
N ARG A 6 -5.54 -17.19 -5.14
CA ARG A 6 -4.45 -17.82 -4.37
C ARG A 6 -3.03 -17.49 -4.88
N HIS A 7 -2.91 -16.98 -6.10
CA HIS A 7 -1.66 -16.57 -6.74
C HIS A 7 -1.05 -15.28 -6.16
N ALA A 8 -1.84 -14.34 -5.63
CA ALA A 8 -1.30 -13.10 -5.06
C ALA A 8 -0.51 -13.37 -3.77
N SER A 9 -1.03 -14.23 -2.90
CA SER A 9 -0.34 -14.64 -1.66
C SER A 9 1.00 -15.32 -1.94
N ALA A 10 1.08 -16.22 -2.92
CA ALA A 10 2.34 -16.88 -3.28
C ALA A 10 3.38 -15.90 -3.85
N LEU A 11 2.94 -14.89 -4.60
CA LEU A 11 3.82 -13.87 -5.16
C LEU A 11 4.33 -12.89 -4.09
N ALA A 12 3.45 -12.47 -3.17
CA ALA A 12 3.80 -11.64 -2.03
C ALA A 12 4.80 -12.35 -1.11
N ASP A 13 4.60 -13.64 -0.82
CA ASP A 13 5.52 -14.45 -0.02
C ASP A 13 6.91 -14.54 -0.67
N ARG A 14 6.95 -14.70 -1.99
CA ARG A 14 8.20 -14.70 -2.76
C ARG A 14 8.91 -13.35 -2.65
N TYR A 15 8.20 -12.23 -2.81
CA TYR A 15 8.79 -10.89 -2.67
C TYR A 15 9.27 -10.59 -1.25
N ARG A 16 8.54 -11.03 -0.22
CA ARG A 16 9.03 -10.92 1.16
C ARG A 16 10.36 -11.62 1.37
N THR A 17 10.55 -12.77 0.75
CA THR A 17 11.80 -13.55 0.87
C THR A 17 12.93 -12.94 0.05
N THR A 18 12.66 -12.51 -1.17
CA THR A 18 13.68 -12.16 -2.17
C THR A 18 14.02 -10.66 -2.23
N CYS A 19 13.09 -9.80 -1.81
CA CYS A 19 13.24 -8.34 -1.79
C CYS A 19 13.21 -7.79 -0.35
N ALA A 20 13.59 -8.60 0.64
CA ALA A 20 13.43 -8.29 2.06
C ALA A 20 14.03 -6.93 2.45
N ASP A 21 15.27 -6.66 2.02
CA ASP A 21 15.99 -5.43 2.34
C ASP A 21 15.35 -4.19 1.71
N ASP A 22 14.95 -4.30 0.44
CA ASP A 22 14.23 -3.24 -0.27
C ASP A 22 12.87 -2.94 0.38
N LEU A 23 12.13 -3.98 0.75
CA LEU A 23 10.83 -3.83 1.43
C LEU A 23 11.01 -3.22 2.84
N ALA A 24 12.07 -3.58 3.56
CA ALA A 24 12.42 -2.98 4.84
C ALA A 24 12.76 -1.48 4.69
N LEU A 25 13.49 -1.11 3.64
CA LEU A 25 13.80 0.27 3.31
C LEU A 25 12.53 1.07 2.94
N ILE A 26 11.68 0.53 2.07
CA ILE A 26 10.38 1.13 1.73
C ILE A 26 9.53 1.35 2.99
N SER A 27 9.41 0.32 3.84
CA SER A 27 8.68 0.39 5.10
C SER A 27 9.27 1.47 6.04
N THR A 28 10.59 1.62 6.06
CA THR A 28 11.27 2.66 6.84
C THR A 28 10.92 4.06 6.33
N PHE A 29 11.00 4.30 5.02
CA PHE A 29 10.58 5.58 4.44
C PHE A 29 9.10 5.87 4.73
N HIS A 30 8.27 4.85 4.65
CA HIS A 30 6.85 4.96 4.90
C HIS A 30 6.51 5.43 6.32
N ARG A 31 7.30 5.00 7.31
CA ARG A 31 7.17 5.39 8.72
C ARG A 31 7.88 6.71 9.04
N HIS A 32 8.67 7.24 8.11
CA HIS A 32 9.43 8.47 8.32
C HIS A 32 8.53 9.73 8.25
N PRO A 33 8.74 10.74 9.13
CA PRO A 33 8.00 12.01 9.10
C PRO A 33 8.02 12.77 7.76
N VAL A 34 9.08 12.59 6.96
CA VAL A 34 9.21 13.25 5.65
C VAL A 34 8.25 12.69 4.61
N ALA A 35 7.80 11.43 4.74
CA ALA A 35 6.77 10.85 3.87
C ALA A 35 5.40 11.53 3.96
N ALA A 36 5.18 12.34 5.00
CA ALA A 36 3.99 13.18 5.12
C ALA A 36 4.13 14.56 4.45
N ARG A 37 5.33 14.95 4.02
CA ARG A 37 5.65 16.31 3.57
C ARG A 37 6.00 16.41 2.10
N SER A 38 6.40 15.31 1.48
CA SER A 38 6.77 15.32 0.07
C SER A 38 5.55 15.05 -0.82
N LEU A 39 5.07 16.11 -1.47
CA LEU A 39 4.09 16.04 -2.57
C LEU A 39 4.77 15.97 -3.94
N HIS A 40 6.10 16.12 -3.99
CA HIS A 40 6.85 16.16 -5.24
C HIS A 40 7.15 14.74 -5.73
N PRO A 41 6.80 14.40 -6.99
CA PRO A 41 7.22 13.15 -7.63
C PRO A 41 8.75 12.97 -7.56
N GLY A 42 9.21 11.77 -7.20
CA GLY A 42 10.63 11.39 -7.21
C GLY A 42 11.38 11.49 -5.87
N ALA A 43 10.89 12.24 -4.88
CA ALA A 43 11.64 12.46 -3.63
C ALA A 43 11.60 11.29 -2.63
N LEU A 44 10.70 10.31 -2.82
CA LEU A 44 10.56 9.09 -2.00
C LEU A 44 10.19 7.88 -2.85
N ASP A 45 10.63 7.90 -4.12
CA ASP A 45 10.43 6.80 -5.04
C ASP A 45 11.57 5.81 -4.83
N HIS A 46 11.23 4.56 -4.50
CA HIS A 46 12.20 3.47 -4.41
C HIS A 46 11.98 2.49 -5.54
N THR A 47 13.01 2.21 -6.32
CA THR A 47 12.94 1.25 -7.43
C THR A 47 13.54 -0.07 -7.00
N ILE A 48 12.75 -1.14 -7.10
CA ILE A 48 13.14 -2.50 -6.76
C ILE A 48 13.13 -3.36 -8.02
N THR A 49 14.04 -4.32 -8.11
CA THR A 49 14.02 -5.35 -9.15
C THR A 49 13.32 -6.58 -8.62
N LEU A 50 12.26 -7.04 -9.30
CA LEU A 50 11.49 -8.20 -8.89
C LEU A 50 12.12 -9.48 -9.46
N PRO A 51 12.14 -10.59 -8.70
CA PRO A 51 12.66 -11.85 -9.19
C PRO A 51 11.74 -12.50 -10.25
N GLY A 52 12.31 -13.17 -11.24
CA GLY A 52 11.63 -14.28 -11.94
C GLY A 52 11.56 -14.29 -13.45
N THR A 53 11.96 -13.24 -14.16
CA THR A 53 12.27 -13.21 -15.60
C THR A 53 12.77 -11.79 -15.88
N ASP A 54 13.48 -11.60 -16.99
CA ASP A 54 14.32 -10.43 -17.27
C ASP A 54 13.73 -9.06 -16.84
N ALA A 55 14.46 -8.41 -15.92
CA ALA A 55 14.38 -7.01 -15.50
C ALA A 55 12.98 -6.40 -15.24
N VAL A 56 12.09 -7.10 -14.54
CA VAL A 56 10.91 -6.46 -13.96
C VAL A 56 11.34 -5.47 -12.86
N THR A 57 11.01 -4.20 -13.02
CA THR A 57 11.24 -3.18 -11.98
C THR A 57 9.92 -2.67 -11.43
N ALA A 58 9.87 -2.34 -10.15
CA ALA A 58 8.76 -1.64 -9.55
C ALA A 58 9.25 -0.37 -8.87
N THR A 59 8.66 0.77 -9.25
CA THR A 59 8.85 2.03 -8.54
C THR A 59 7.74 2.16 -7.50
N VAL A 60 8.13 2.26 -6.23
CA VAL A 60 7.21 2.38 -5.09
C VAL A 60 7.37 3.77 -4.51
N ARG A 61 6.27 4.53 -4.52
CA ARG A 61 6.17 5.82 -3.85
C ARG A 61 5.38 5.66 -2.57
N THR A 62 5.90 6.17 -1.48
CA THR A 62 5.25 6.13 -0.17
C THR A 62 4.67 7.50 0.19
N HIS A 63 3.51 7.49 0.84
CA HIS A 63 2.86 8.68 1.35
C HIS A 63 2.10 8.35 2.64
N ARG A 64 2.00 9.31 3.55
CA ARG A 64 1.17 9.17 4.74
C ARG A 64 0.48 10.46 5.14
N LEU A 65 -0.72 10.36 5.65
CA LEU A 65 -1.49 11.47 6.21
C LEU A 65 -1.98 11.12 7.60
N ARG A 66 -2.03 12.10 8.51
CA ARG A 66 -2.66 11.87 9.81
C ARG A 66 -4.18 11.75 9.63
N VAL A 67 -4.77 10.72 10.21
CA VAL A 67 -6.23 10.54 10.23
C VAL A 67 -6.84 11.56 11.20
N PRO A 68 -7.91 12.29 10.80
CA PRO A 68 -8.60 13.21 11.69
C PRO A 68 -9.14 12.52 12.96
N ALA A 69 -9.03 13.18 14.11
CA ALA A 69 -9.46 12.61 15.39
C ALA A 69 -10.95 12.23 15.41
N GLY A 70 -11.81 12.99 14.70
CA GLY A 70 -13.22 12.66 14.54
C GLY A 70 -13.43 11.31 13.85
N LEU A 71 -12.70 11.05 12.76
CA LEU A 71 -12.77 9.76 12.06
C LEU A 71 -12.22 8.61 12.91
N VAL A 72 -11.15 8.83 13.67
CA VAL A 72 -10.64 7.82 14.63
C VAL A 72 -11.70 7.50 15.68
N ARG A 73 -12.39 8.50 16.21
CA ARG A 73 -13.51 8.32 17.15
C ARG A 73 -14.63 7.50 16.51
N ASP A 74 -15.04 7.82 15.29
CA ASP A 74 -16.10 7.08 14.59
C ASP A 74 -15.72 5.62 14.31
N LEU A 75 -14.45 5.37 14.00
CA LEU A 75 -13.91 4.01 13.82
C LEU A 75 -13.90 3.24 15.15
N SER A 76 -13.56 3.89 16.27
CA SER A 76 -13.55 3.26 17.59
C SER A 76 -14.90 2.73 18.06
N LEU A 77 -16.01 3.24 17.51
CA LEU A 77 -17.36 2.74 17.80
C LEU A 77 -17.62 1.36 17.19
N ARG A 78 -16.86 0.97 16.15
CA ARG A 78 -17.02 -0.29 15.40
C ARG A 78 -15.85 -1.24 15.56
N TYR A 79 -14.66 -0.70 15.81
CA TYR A 79 -13.39 -1.43 15.82
C TYR A 79 -12.66 -1.14 17.15
N PRO A 80 -12.68 -2.06 18.12
CA PRO A 80 -12.13 -1.84 19.47
C PRO A 80 -10.65 -1.45 19.50
N GLU A 81 -9.85 -1.89 18.53
CA GLU A 81 -8.43 -1.58 18.45
C GLU A 81 -8.15 -0.07 18.36
N TYR A 82 -9.08 0.73 17.83
CA TYR A 82 -8.94 2.18 17.77
C TYR A 82 -9.20 2.86 19.11
N PHE A 83 -10.06 2.28 19.95
CA PHE A 83 -10.28 2.76 21.31
C PHE A 83 -9.03 2.56 22.18
N LEU A 84 -8.36 1.41 22.01
CA LEU A 84 -7.14 1.05 22.74
C LEU A 84 -5.94 1.95 22.43
N LEU A 85 -6.02 2.81 21.41
CA LEU A 85 -4.95 3.72 21.03
C LEU A 85 -4.74 4.86 22.04
N GLY A 86 -5.71 5.17 22.91
CA GLY A 86 -5.51 6.15 23.98
C GLY A 86 -5.07 7.54 23.50
N GLY A 87 -5.51 7.96 22.30
CA GLY A 87 -5.13 9.25 21.71
C GLY A 87 -3.84 9.23 20.87
N ASN A 88 -3.18 8.06 20.74
CA ASN A 88 -2.06 7.91 19.82
C ASN A 88 -2.45 8.26 18.38
N PRO A 89 -1.56 8.91 17.61
CA PRO A 89 -1.86 9.32 16.25
C PRO A 89 -2.01 8.12 15.33
N VAL A 90 -3.05 8.18 14.49
CA VAL A 90 -3.34 7.20 13.44
C VAL A 90 -3.02 7.84 12.09
N TYR A 91 -2.54 7.03 11.15
CA TYR A 91 -2.15 7.46 9.82
C TYR A 91 -2.87 6.66 8.74
N LEU A 92 -3.30 7.38 7.71
CA LEU A 92 -3.65 6.83 6.41
C LEU A 92 -2.34 6.69 5.63
N PHE A 93 -1.97 5.45 5.41
CA PHE A 93 -0.81 5.07 4.63
C PHE A 93 -1.23 4.84 3.18
N THR A 94 -0.40 5.27 2.24
CA THR A 94 -0.63 5.04 0.82
C THR A 94 0.68 4.70 0.12
N VAL A 95 0.65 3.68 -0.72
CA VAL A 95 1.74 3.35 -1.65
C VAL A 95 1.22 3.40 -3.07
N SER A 96 2.01 4.04 -3.95
CA SER A 96 1.74 4.06 -5.39
C SER A 96 2.82 3.22 -6.06
N ILE A 97 2.42 2.17 -6.77
CA ILE A 97 3.32 1.16 -7.31
C ILE A 97 3.19 1.16 -8.83
N ARG A 98 4.29 1.52 -9.50
CA ARG A 98 4.41 1.46 -10.95
C ARG A 98 5.32 0.32 -11.33
N VAL A 99 4.77 -0.71 -11.97
CA VAL A 99 5.50 -1.88 -12.45
C VAL A 99 5.93 -1.64 -13.90
N GLY A 100 7.24 -1.58 -14.14
CA GLY A 100 7.85 -1.62 -15.47
C GLY A 100 8.27 -3.04 -15.80
N LEU A 101 7.80 -3.58 -16.91
CA LEU A 101 8.19 -4.90 -17.42
C LEU A 101 9.01 -4.68 -18.68
N HIS A 102 10.13 -5.39 -18.82
CA HIS A 102 11.13 -5.14 -19.88
C HIS A 102 10.70 -5.69 -21.25
N ASP A 103 9.81 -6.69 -21.29
CA ASP A 103 9.26 -7.28 -22.51
C ASP A 103 7.81 -6.85 -22.82
N ASP A 104 7.46 -6.95 -24.11
CA ASP A 104 6.24 -6.53 -24.81
C ASP A 104 4.99 -6.36 -23.93
N HIS A 105 4.62 -5.09 -23.71
CA HIS A 105 3.29 -4.63 -23.28
C HIS A 105 2.55 -5.58 -22.34
N PRO A 106 3.01 -5.74 -21.09
CA PRO A 106 2.34 -6.60 -20.14
C PRO A 106 0.88 -6.22 -19.97
N SER A 107 0.04 -7.24 -19.91
CA SER A 107 -1.39 -7.06 -19.66
C SER A 107 -1.62 -6.25 -18.38
N ALA A 108 -2.70 -5.47 -18.36
CA ALA A 108 -3.05 -4.69 -17.18
C ALA A 108 -3.26 -5.58 -15.94
N SER A 109 -3.76 -6.81 -16.12
CA SER A 109 -3.94 -7.78 -15.05
C SER A 109 -2.61 -8.25 -14.45
N THR A 110 -1.59 -8.51 -15.29
CA THR A 110 -0.23 -8.84 -14.82
C THR A 110 0.35 -7.71 -13.99
N ARG A 111 0.29 -6.46 -14.49
CA ARG A 111 0.75 -5.28 -13.74
C ARG A 111 0.04 -5.13 -12.40
N HIS A 112 -1.28 -5.36 -12.38
CA HIS A 112 -2.07 -5.30 -11.16
C HIS A 112 -1.69 -6.39 -10.16
N ALA A 113 -1.49 -7.62 -10.61
CA ALA A 113 -1.08 -8.72 -9.75
C ALA A 113 0.28 -8.44 -9.08
N HIS A 114 1.27 -7.96 -9.84
CA HIS A 114 2.58 -7.59 -9.29
C HIS A 114 2.49 -6.42 -8.31
N ALA A 115 1.76 -5.35 -8.67
CA ALA A 115 1.60 -4.19 -7.80
C ALA A 115 0.90 -4.57 -6.48
N ARG A 116 -0.16 -5.39 -6.56
CA ARG A 116 -0.85 -5.91 -5.37
C ARG A 116 0.07 -6.76 -4.51
N ALA A 117 0.82 -7.68 -5.11
CA ALA A 117 1.74 -8.55 -4.38
C ALA A 117 2.85 -7.76 -3.68
N ILE A 118 3.36 -6.69 -4.28
CA ILE A 118 4.33 -5.79 -3.62
C ILE A 118 3.68 -5.08 -2.43
N ALA A 119 2.47 -4.54 -2.60
CA ALA A 119 1.75 -3.90 -1.50
C ALA A 119 1.53 -4.88 -0.34
N GLU A 120 1.10 -6.10 -0.62
CA GLU A 120 0.92 -7.15 0.40
C GLU A 120 2.24 -7.61 1.02
N ALA A 121 3.34 -7.61 0.27
CA ALA A 121 4.66 -7.99 0.76
C ALA A 121 5.24 -6.98 1.77
N LEU A 122 4.77 -5.74 1.80
CA LEU A 122 5.12 -4.75 2.82
C LEU A 122 4.55 -5.08 4.21
N HIS A 123 3.66 -6.07 4.29
CA HIS A 123 2.91 -6.41 5.50
C HIS A 123 2.98 -7.90 5.84
N ASN A 124 2.58 -8.22 7.07
CA ASN A 124 2.36 -9.61 7.44
C ASN A 124 1.16 -10.16 6.67
N ALA A 125 1.16 -11.47 6.41
CA ALA A 125 0.08 -12.14 5.70
C ALA A 125 -1.30 -11.98 6.37
N ARG A 126 -1.35 -11.68 7.67
CA ARG A 126 -2.60 -11.45 8.42
C ARG A 126 -3.20 -10.06 8.19
N ASP A 127 -2.39 -9.12 7.71
CA ASP A 127 -2.76 -7.72 7.55
C ASP A 127 -3.23 -7.40 6.12
N THR A 128 -3.04 -8.33 5.17
CA THR A 128 -3.28 -8.11 3.73
C THR A 128 -4.73 -7.80 3.39
N ASP A 129 -5.68 -8.30 4.18
CA ASP A 129 -7.12 -8.05 4.00
C ASP A 129 -7.50 -6.59 4.29
N ASN A 130 -6.64 -5.86 5.02
CA ASN A 130 -6.82 -4.44 5.33
C ASN A 130 -6.06 -3.52 4.38
N ILE A 131 -5.47 -4.07 3.32
CA ILE A 131 -4.83 -3.30 2.25
C ILE A 131 -5.86 -3.13 1.13
N HIS A 132 -6.23 -1.88 0.85
CA HIS A 132 -7.31 -1.55 -0.07
C HIS A 132 -6.75 -0.93 -1.35
N ALA A 133 -7.22 -1.39 -2.52
CA ALA A 133 -6.93 -0.70 -3.77
C ALA A 133 -7.66 0.65 -3.81
N ASN A 134 -6.94 1.73 -4.11
CA ASN A 134 -7.43 3.11 -4.09
C ASN A 134 -7.23 3.79 -5.45
N GLY A 135 -7.60 3.07 -6.51
CA GLY A 135 -7.49 3.52 -7.90
C GLY A 135 -6.06 3.74 -8.36
N THR A 136 -5.86 4.76 -9.20
CA THR A 136 -4.60 5.05 -9.87
C THR A 136 -4.09 6.43 -9.46
N ASP A 137 -2.79 6.58 -9.29
CA ASP A 137 -2.14 7.88 -9.09
C ASP A 137 -2.24 8.70 -10.40
N PRO A 138 -2.96 9.83 -10.40
CA PRO A 138 -3.15 10.62 -11.62
C PRO A 138 -1.83 11.20 -12.16
N ALA A 139 -0.81 11.39 -11.33
CA ALA A 139 0.47 11.95 -11.75
C ALA A 139 1.36 10.95 -12.48
N THR A 140 1.21 9.65 -12.19
CA THR A 140 2.18 8.62 -12.63
C THR A 140 1.54 7.43 -13.32
N GLY A 141 0.22 7.27 -13.25
CA GLY A 141 -0.47 6.06 -13.70
C GLY A 141 -0.21 4.84 -12.81
N ALA A 142 0.44 5.01 -11.66
CA ALA A 142 0.75 3.93 -10.73
C ALA A 142 -0.50 3.43 -9.99
N LEU A 143 -0.56 2.13 -9.68
CA LEU A 143 -1.65 1.58 -8.87
C LEU A 143 -1.48 1.98 -7.41
N ARG A 144 -2.55 2.47 -6.78
CA ARG A 144 -2.51 2.93 -5.39
C ARG A 144 -3.13 1.90 -4.47
N PHE A 145 -2.45 1.68 -3.35
CA PHE A 145 -2.94 0.89 -2.23
C PHE A 145 -2.88 1.70 -0.95
N SER A 146 -3.88 1.55 -0.10
CA SER A 146 -4.04 2.34 1.11
C SER A 146 -4.51 1.48 2.27
N TRP A 147 -4.11 1.85 3.48
CA TRP A 147 -4.55 1.23 4.72
C TRP A 147 -4.42 2.24 5.87
N ILE A 148 -5.02 1.91 7.00
CA ILE A 148 -4.86 2.68 8.23
C ILE A 148 -3.91 1.94 9.17
N GLY A 149 -3.05 2.69 9.86
CA GLY A 149 -2.16 2.14 10.86
C GLY A 149 -1.64 3.16 11.85
N ASP A 150 -0.82 2.69 12.80
CA ASP A 150 -0.10 3.56 13.73
C ASP A 150 1.23 4.07 13.15
N ARG A 151 1.97 4.82 13.96
CA ARG A 151 3.29 5.35 13.60
C ARG A 151 4.30 4.25 13.19
N GLU A 152 4.20 3.08 13.82
CA GLU A 152 5.12 1.95 13.60
C GLU A 152 4.72 1.11 12.37
N GLY A 153 3.63 1.48 11.70
CA GLY A 153 3.14 0.82 10.50
C GLY A 153 2.30 -0.43 10.79
N ARG A 154 1.85 -0.62 12.05
CA ARG A 154 0.90 -1.69 12.36
C ARG A 154 -0.43 -1.38 11.67
N VAL A 155 -0.92 -2.35 10.90
CA VAL A 155 -2.17 -2.21 10.14
C VAL A 155 -3.37 -2.40 11.08
N PHE A 156 -4.39 -1.57 10.91
CA PHE A 156 -5.66 -1.67 11.62
C PHE A 156 -6.79 -2.08 10.69
N THR A 157 -7.82 -2.70 11.25
CA THR A 157 -9.04 -2.99 10.50
C THR A 157 -9.62 -1.69 9.96
N SER A 158 -9.93 -1.63 8.68
CA SER A 158 -10.47 -0.42 8.10
C SER A 158 -11.57 -0.71 7.09
N PRO A 159 -12.69 0.05 7.13
CA PRO A 159 -13.79 -0.16 6.20
C PRO A 159 -13.35 0.16 4.76
N PRO A 160 -13.62 -0.72 3.77
CA PRO A 160 -13.27 -0.46 2.37
C PRO A 160 -13.82 0.87 1.83
N GLU A 161 -14.96 1.33 2.36
CA GLU A 161 -15.63 2.57 1.95
C GLU A 161 -14.80 3.84 2.18
N LEU A 162 -13.77 3.77 3.03
CA LEU A 162 -12.82 4.88 3.21
C LEU A 162 -11.85 5.04 2.02
N PHE A 163 -11.68 3.99 1.23
CA PHE A 163 -10.67 3.89 0.18
C PHE A 163 -11.27 3.70 -1.21
N THR A 164 -12.54 3.33 -1.29
CA THR A 164 -13.25 3.30 -2.57
C THR A 164 -13.14 4.70 -3.19
N PRO A 165 -12.59 4.83 -4.41
CA PRO A 165 -12.60 6.09 -5.12
C PRO A 165 -14.05 6.54 -5.20
N ARG A 166 -14.39 7.65 -4.53
CA ARG A 166 -15.69 8.26 -4.77
C ARG A 166 -15.71 8.60 -6.24
N SER A 167 -16.53 7.89 -7.02
CA SER A 167 -16.94 8.34 -8.33
C SER A 167 -17.26 9.81 -8.16
N ARG A 168 -16.55 10.70 -8.84
CA ARG A 168 -16.92 12.12 -8.86
C ARG A 168 -18.43 12.13 -9.08
N ALA A 169 -19.20 12.61 -8.11
CA ALA A 169 -20.55 13.06 -8.40
C ALA A 169 -20.35 14.12 -9.49
N ALA A 170 -20.80 13.77 -10.69
CA ALA A 170 -20.76 14.64 -11.86
C ALA A 170 -21.68 15.84 -11.63
#